data_AF-A0A661FUL5-F1
#
_entry.id   AF-A0A661FUL5-F1
#
_cell.length_a   1.000
_cell.length_b   1.000
_cell.length_c   1.000
_cell.angle_alpha   90.00
_cell.angle_beta   90.00
_cell.angle_gamma   90.00
#
_symmetry.space_group_name_H-M   'P 1'
#
loop_
_entity.id
_entity.type
_entity.pdbx_description
1 polymer ?
#
loop_
_entity_poly.entity_id
_entity_poly.type
_entity_poly.pdbx_seq_one_letter_code
_entity_poly.pdbx_strand_id
1 'polypeptide(L)' 'MTDDVDRNRRHFLTVATLVTGGVGIGLAAIPFLASLKPSARAQALGAPVEVPLGSLEPGEM' A
#
# COMPACT_ATOMS: atom_id res chain seq x y z
N MET A 1 4.19 -30.45 -42.62
CA MET A 1 3.37 -29.26 -42.28
C MET A 1 4.18 -28.48 -41.26
N THR A 2 5.06 -27.59 -41.72
CA THR A 2 5.79 -26.71 -40.80
C THR A 2 4.88 -25.54 -40.53
N ASP A 3 4.21 -25.58 -39.39
CA ASP A 3 3.46 -24.45 -38.85
C ASP A 3 4.44 -23.28 -38.68
N ASP A 4 4.34 -22.28 -39.55
CA ASP A 4 5.10 -21.05 -39.42
C ASP A 4 4.60 -20.31 -38.19
N VAL A 5 5.44 -20.27 -37.16
CA VAL A 5 5.09 -19.68 -35.89
C VAL A 5 5.24 -18.16 -35.97
N ASP A 6 4.14 -17.44 -35.92
CA ASP A 6 4.13 -15.98 -35.83
C ASP A 6 4.69 -15.52 -34.47
N ARG A 7 5.97 -15.15 -34.48
CA ARG A 7 6.70 -14.68 -33.30
C ARG A 7 6.16 -13.34 -32.77
N ASN A 8 5.64 -12.49 -33.64
CA ASN A 8 5.16 -11.16 -33.25
C ASN A 8 3.87 -11.29 -32.44
N ARG A 9 2.94 -12.15 -32.87
CA ARG A 9 1.72 -12.46 -32.11
C ARG A 9 2.03 -13.06 -30.75
N ARG A 10 3.00 -13.97 -30.68
CA ARG A 10 3.43 -14.57 -29.40
C ARG A 10 3.98 -13.52 -28.45
N HIS A 11 4.89 -12.67 -28.94
CA HIS A 11 5.46 -11.58 -28.16
C HIS A 11 4.37 -10.65 -27.64
N PHE A 12 3.43 -10.23 -28.50
CA PHE A 12 2.30 -9.40 -28.10
C PHE A 12 1.48 -10.04 -26.98
N LEU A 13 1.09 -11.31 -27.11
CA LEU A 13 0.31 -12.00 -26.09
C LEU A 13 1.08 -12.14 -24.78
N THR A 14 2.38 -12.43 -24.83
CA THR A 14 3.22 -12.51 -23.63
C THR A 14 3.26 -11.17 -22.90
N VAL A 15 3.49 -10.07 -23.63
CA VAL A 15 3.54 -8.73 -23.04
C VAL A 15 2.16 -8.33 -22.49
N ALA A 16 1.09 -8.53 -23.25
CA ALA A 16 -0.27 -8.22 -22.82
C ALA A 16 -0.66 -8.97 -21.55
N THR A 17 -0.29 -10.26 -21.46
CA THR A 17 -0.54 -11.08 -20.27
C THR A 17 0.25 -10.58 -19.07
N LEU A 18 1.53 -10.26 -19.25
CA LEU A 18 2.38 -9.74 -18.17
C LEU A 18 1.87 -8.40 -17.64
N VAL A 19 1.51 -7.47 -18.53
CA VAL A 19 0.97 -6.16 -18.12
C VAL A 19 -0.33 -6.33 -17.35
N THR A 20 -1.26 -7.12 -17.89
CA THR A 20 -2.57 -7.35 -17.25
C THR A 20 -2.40 -8.02 -15.88
N GLY A 21 -1.56 -9.05 -15.80
CA GLY A 21 -1.24 -9.74 -14.55
C GLY A 21 -0.56 -8.81 -13.54
N GLY A 22 0.40 -7.99 -13.99
CA GLY A 22 1.10 -7.03 -13.13
C GLY A 22 0.17 -5.97 -12.53
N VAL A 23 -0.75 -5.43 -13.33
CA VAL A 23 -1.79 -4.50 -12.85
C VAL A 23 -2.69 -5.20 -11.82
N GLY A 24 -3.14 -6.43 -12.12
CA GLY A 24 -3.96 -7.22 -11.19
C GLY A 24 -3.28 -7.45 -9.84
N ILE A 25 -2.02 -7.88 -9.85
CA ILE A 25 -1.21 -8.08 -8.63
C ILE A 25 -1.05 -6.76 -7.87
N GLY A 26 -0.71 -5.67 -8.57
CA GLY A 26 -0.53 -4.36 -7.96
C GLY A 26 -1.78 -3.87 -7.23
N LEU A 27 -2.94 -3.96 -7.86
CA LEU A 27 -4.21 -3.56 -7.26
C LEU A 27 -4.61 -4.48 -6.10
N ALA A 28 -4.42 -5.79 -6.25
CA ALA A 28 -4.71 -6.76 -5.19
C ALA A 28 -3.82 -6.56 -3.95
N ALA A 29 -2.60 -6.05 -4.11
CA ALA A 29 -1.67 -5.81 -3.00
C ALA A 29 -2.04 -4.57 -2.15
N ILE A 30 -2.77 -3.59 -2.69
CA ILE A 30 -3.15 -2.34 -2.02
C ILE A 30 -3.78 -2.57 -0.63
N PRO A 31 -4.85 -3.38 -0.46
CA PRO A 31 -5.47 -3.57 0.85
C PRO A 31 -4.54 -4.21 1.89
N PHE A 32 -3.62 -5.08 1.48
CA PHE A 32 -2.64 -5.70 2.37
C PHE A 32 -1.56 -4.72 2.82
N LEU A 33 -1.10 -3.84 1.93
CA LEU A 33 -0.19 -2.77 2.31
C LEU A 33 -0.87 -1.73 3.20
N ALA A 34 -2.14 -1.44 2.94
CA ALA A 34 -2.93 -0.53 3.77
C ALA A 34 -3.16 -1.08 5.18
N SER A 35 -3.26 -2.39 5.37
CA SER A 35 -3.46 -3.00 6.70
C SER A 35 -2.25 -2.86 7.63
N LEU A 36 -1.05 -2.60 7.08
CA LEU A 36 0.16 -2.32 7.86
C LEU A 36 0.20 -0.90 8.41
N LYS A 37 -0.67 0.00 7.93
CA LYS A 37 -0.76 1.37 8.45
C LYS A 37 -1.32 1.37 9.88
N PRO A 38 -0.96 2.36 10.71
CA PRO A 38 -1.51 2.49 12.05
C PRO A 38 -3.04 2.48 12.03
N SER A 39 -3.65 1.67 12.90
CA SER A 39 -5.11 1.61 13.01
C SER A 39 -5.69 2.95 13.45
N ALA A 40 -6.97 3.21 13.14
CA ALA A 40 -7.67 4.42 13.57
C ALA A 40 -7.59 4.64 15.09
N ARG A 41 -7.61 3.55 15.87
CA ARG A 41 -7.44 3.59 17.33
C ARG A 41 -6.04 4.07 17.73
N ALA A 42 -5.00 3.56 17.08
CA ALA A 42 -3.63 3.98 17.33
C ALA A 42 -3.41 5.46 16.97
N GLN A 43 -4.00 5.91 15.85
CA GLN A 43 -3.95 7.32 15.45
C GLN A 43 -4.71 8.21 16.44
N ALA A 44 -5.88 7.78 16.92
CA ALA A 44 -6.67 8.54 17.90
C ALA A 44 -5.96 8.65 19.26
N LEU A 45 -5.27 7.60 19.72
CA LEU A 45 -4.51 7.61 20.97
C LEU A 45 -3.22 8.45 20.88
N GLY A 46 -2.66 8.61 19.68
CA GLY A 46 -1.50 9.47 19.43
C GLY A 46 -1.87 10.93 19.18
N ALA A 47 -3.15 11.30 19.26
CA ALA A 47 -3.56 12.69 19.09
C ALA A 47 -2.96 13.57 20.21
N PRO A 48 -2.51 14.79 19.88
CA PRO A 48 -1.95 15.70 20.88
C PRO A 48 -3.01 16.06 21.93
N VAL A 49 -2.65 15.89 23.20
CA VAL A 49 -3.46 16.30 24.35
C VAL A 49 -2.92 17.63 24.86
N GLU A 50 -3.79 18.64 24.97
CA GLU A 50 -3.44 19.90 25.62
C GLU A 50 -3.42 19.70 27.14
N VAL A 51 -2.24 19.87 27.75
CA VAL A 51 -2.07 19.78 29.20
C VAL A 51 -1.93 21.20 29.76
N PRO A 52 -2.87 21.67 30.59
CA PRO A 52 -2.76 22.99 31.22
C PRO A 52 -1.67 22.98 32.30
N LEU A 53 -0.58 23.72 32.05
CA LEU A 53 0.59 23.80 32.95
C LEU A 53 0.45 24.91 34.02
N GLY A 54 -0.65 25.66 34.02
CA GLY A 54 -0.83 26.83 34.90
C GLY A 54 -1.01 26.52 36.38
N SER A 55 -1.24 25.26 36.74
CA SER A 55 -1.40 24.79 38.12
C SER A 55 -0.19 24.04 38.67
N LEU A 56 0.93 24.00 37.94
CA LEU A 56 2.14 23.29 38.36
C LEU A 56 3.07 24.21 39.17
N GLU A 57 3.52 23.74 40.34
CA GLU A 57 4.50 24.46 41.15
C GLU A 57 5.92 24.30 40.59
N PRO A 58 6.83 25.26 40.82
CA PRO A 58 8.21 25.13 40.38
C PRO A 58 8.89 23.89 40.98
N GLY A 59 9.25 22.91 40.13
CA GLY A 59 9.91 21.67 40.54
C GLY A 59 9.06 20.41 40.38
N GLU A 60 7.78 20.54 39.99
CA GLU A 60 6.88 19.41 39.70
C GLU A 60 7.04 18.93 38.25
N MET A 61 7.03 17.60 38.05
CA MET A 61 7.15 16.92 36.74
C MET A 61 5.92 16.05 36.48
#